data_AF-W5SXC8-F1
#
_entry.id   AF-W5SXC8-F1
#
_cell.length_a   1.000
_cell.length_b   1.000
_cell.length_c   1.000
_cell.angle_alpha   90.00
_cell.angle_beta   90.00
_cell.angle_gamma   90.00
#
_symmetry.space_group_name_H-M   'P 1'
#
loop_
_entity.id
_entity.type
_entity.pdbx_description
1 polymer ?
#
loop_
_entity_poly.entity_id
_entity_poly.type
_entity_poly.pdbx_seq_one_letter_code
_entity_poly.pdbx_strand_id
1 'polypeptide(L)'
;EGKNLTINERISKELSESQARLEEENKLLSEASRINEIDNLARKHLSSHFNKETLLAKGYLLKDIMQAQRRELVRKYVPIEEIYAISKVRDTSHLDGELLEQLVNLAKVNIKKRIQSTSVNSKGEIKLALTNEDISLLDSNFTPQNFSEFSISIANAYKERRNQFYKSRKQKTA
;
A
#
# COMPACT_ATOMS: atom_id res chain seq x y z
N GLU A 1 18.02 -37.02 -38.77
CA GLU A 1 17.85 -38.31 -38.06
C GLU A 1 16.82 -38.13 -36.95
N GLY A 2 15.59 -38.62 -37.17
CA GLY A 2 14.51 -38.52 -36.19
C GLY A 2 14.58 -39.70 -35.24
N LYS A 3 15.19 -39.53 -34.05
CA LYS A 3 15.04 -40.50 -32.96
C LYS A 3 13.58 -40.47 -32.52
N ASN A 4 12.83 -41.52 -32.88
CA ASN A 4 11.49 -41.73 -32.37
C ASN A 4 11.59 -41.98 -30.86
N LEU A 5 11.27 -40.95 -30.08
CA LEU A 5 11.12 -41.03 -28.62
C LEU A 5 10.21 -42.22 -28.30
N THR A 6 10.63 -43.04 -27.33
CA THR A 6 9.80 -44.12 -26.81
C THR A 6 8.50 -43.53 -26.23
N ILE A 7 7.43 -44.33 -26.19
CA ILE A 7 6.11 -43.88 -25.73
C ILE A 7 6.21 -43.20 -24.36
N ASN A 8 7.04 -43.74 -23.46
CA ASN A 8 7.29 -43.15 -22.14
C ASN A 8 8.00 -41.79 -22.22
N GLU A 9 9.00 -41.62 -23.09
CA GLU A 9 9.66 -40.33 -23.30
C GLU A 9 8.73 -39.29 -23.93
N ARG A 10 7.83 -39.69 -24.84
CA ARG A 10 6.78 -38.80 -25.37
C ARG A 10 5.82 -38.38 -24.28
N ILE A 11 5.34 -39.31 -23.47
CA ILE A 11 4.43 -39.03 -22.35
C ILE A 11 5.12 -38.11 -21.34
N SER A 12 6.37 -38.38 -20.93
CA SER A 12 7.10 -37.52 -19.99
C SER A 12 7.33 -36.11 -20.53
N LYS A 13 7.63 -35.98 -21.83
CA LYS A 13 7.79 -34.67 -22.47
C LYS A 13 6.46 -33.91 -22.56
N GLU A 14 5.38 -34.57 -22.96
CA GLU A 14 4.04 -33.98 -23.05
C GLU A 14 3.50 -33.60 -21.66
N LEU A 15 3.77 -34.42 -20.64
CA LEU A 15 3.42 -34.12 -19.25
C LEU A 15 4.18 -32.89 -18.73
N SER A 16 5.48 -32.79 -19.04
CA SER A 16 6.33 -31.66 -18.67
C SER A 16 5.92 -30.36 -19.39
N GLU A 17 5.61 -30.43 -20.69
CA GLU A 17 5.12 -29.27 -21.45
C GLU A 17 3.75 -28.82 -20.95
N SER A 18 2.86 -29.76 -20.59
CA SER A 18 1.55 -29.45 -20.01
C SER A 18 1.69 -28.80 -18.62
N GLN A 19 2.58 -29.32 -17.77
CA GLN A 19 2.89 -28.72 -16.47
C GLN A 19 3.47 -27.31 -16.61
N ALA A 20 4.42 -27.09 -17.53
CA ALA A 20 5.01 -25.78 -17.75
C ALA A 20 3.97 -24.75 -18.21
N ARG A 21 3.03 -25.14 -19.09
CA ARG A 21 1.91 -24.28 -19.51
C ARG A 21 0.98 -23.94 -18.36
N LEU A 22 0.63 -24.93 -17.52
CA LEU A 22 -0.18 -24.73 -16.33
C LEU A 22 0.49 -23.78 -15.32
N GLU A 23 1.80 -23.90 -15.13
CA GLU A 23 2.57 -22.99 -14.26
C GLU A 23 2.58 -21.56 -14.81
N GLU A 24 2.76 -21.40 -16.12
CA GLU A 24 2.71 -20.09 -16.78
C GLU A 24 1.32 -19.45 -16.67
N GLU A 25 0.26 -20.21 -16.92
CA GLU A 25 -1.12 -19.75 -16.79
C GLU A 25 -1.43 -19.31 -15.35
N ASN A 26 -1.06 -20.14 -14.36
CA ASN A 26 -1.22 -19.79 -12.95
C ASN A 26 -0.45 -18.52 -12.58
N LYS A 27 0.75 -18.34 -13.12
CA LYS A 27 1.55 -17.14 -12.89
C LYS A 27 0.85 -15.90 -13.45
N LEU A 28 0.34 -15.95 -14.69
CA LEU A 28 -0.40 -14.86 -15.31
C LEU A 28 -1.69 -14.51 -14.54
N LEU A 29 -2.44 -15.52 -14.11
CA LEU A 29 -3.65 -15.35 -13.29
C LEU A 29 -3.34 -14.68 -11.94
N SER A 30 -2.25 -15.08 -11.29
CA SER A 30 -1.80 -14.48 -10.03
C SER A 30 -1.41 -13.02 -10.20
N GLU A 31 -0.75 -12.68 -11.31
CA GLU A 31 -0.32 -11.33 -11.62
C GLU A 31 -1.52 -10.42 -11.94
N ALA A 32 -2.48 -10.91 -12.72
CA ALA A 32 -3.72 -10.20 -13.00
C ALA A 32 -4.53 -9.92 -11.73
N SER A 33 -4.64 -10.91 -10.83
CA SER A 33 -5.32 -10.74 -9.54
C SER A 33 -4.63 -9.69 -8.67
N ARG A 34 -3.30 -9.69 -8.64
CA ARG A 34 -2.49 -8.72 -7.89
C ARG A 34 -2.65 -7.29 -8.43
N ILE A 35 -2.67 -7.12 -9.76
CA ILE A 35 -2.92 -5.84 -10.42
C ILE A 35 -4.32 -5.31 -10.05
N ASN A 36 -5.34 -6.17 -10.10
CA ASN A 36 -6.71 -5.79 -9.77
C ASN A 36 -6.86 -5.40 -8.29
N GLU A 37 -6.20 -6.12 -7.37
CA GLU A 37 -6.21 -5.77 -5.95
C GLU A 37 -5.60 -4.37 -5.70
N ILE A 38 -4.45 -4.07 -6.32
CA ILE A 38 -3.79 -2.77 -6.22
C ILE A 38 -4.69 -1.66 -6.79
N ASP A 39 -5.29 -1.88 -7.96
CA ASP A 39 -6.19 -0.90 -8.58
C ASP A 39 -7.42 -0.63 -7.69
N ASN A 40 -7.98 -1.66 -7.07
CA ASN A 40 -9.10 -1.50 -6.14
C ASN A 40 -8.70 -0.77 -4.86
N LEU A 41 -7.51 -1.05 -4.30
CA LEU A 41 -6.98 -0.32 -3.15
C LEU A 41 -6.71 1.14 -3.50
N ALA A 42 -6.09 1.39 -4.66
CA ALA A 42 -5.84 2.74 -5.15
C ALA A 42 -7.14 3.53 -5.32
N ARG A 43 -8.16 2.95 -5.96
CA ARG A 43 -9.47 3.58 -6.15
C ARG A 43 -10.17 3.94 -4.83
N LYS A 44 -10.03 3.09 -3.80
CA LYS A 44 -10.69 3.28 -2.50
C LYS A 44 -9.95 4.23 -1.56
N HIS A 45 -8.62 4.24 -1.62
CA HIS A 45 -7.79 4.80 -0.56
C HIS A 45 -6.85 5.92 -1.02
N LEU A 46 -6.65 6.09 -2.33
CA LEU A 46 -5.90 7.21 -2.91
C LEU A 46 -6.82 8.30 -3.44
N SER A 47 -6.22 9.46 -3.72
CA SER A 47 -6.88 10.58 -4.39
C SER A 47 -7.25 10.23 -5.84
N SER A 48 -8.24 10.91 -6.42
CA SER A 48 -8.66 10.69 -7.82
C SER A 48 -7.54 10.92 -8.83
N HIS A 49 -6.49 11.66 -8.46
CA HIS A 49 -5.29 11.85 -9.27
C HIS A 49 -4.58 10.53 -9.63
N PHE A 50 -4.74 9.49 -8.80
CA PHE A 50 -4.17 8.17 -9.01
C PHE A 50 -5.18 7.19 -9.63
N ASN A 51 -6.32 7.67 -10.14
CA ASN A 51 -7.29 6.81 -10.83
C ASN A 51 -6.73 6.34 -12.17
N LYS A 52 -6.73 5.01 -12.37
CA LYS A 52 -6.30 4.34 -13.60
C LYS A 52 -6.99 4.90 -14.84
N GLU A 53 -8.29 5.08 -14.83
CA GLU A 53 -9.04 5.54 -16.01
C GLU A 53 -8.64 6.95 -16.43
N THR A 54 -8.49 7.85 -15.44
CA THR A 54 -8.06 9.22 -15.67
C THR A 54 -6.62 9.29 -16.19
N LEU A 55 -5.73 8.45 -15.69
CA LEU A 55 -4.34 8.42 -16.14
C LEU A 55 -4.18 7.74 -17.50
N LEU A 56 -4.96 6.70 -17.80
CA LEU A 56 -5.00 6.10 -19.14
C LEU A 56 -5.54 7.07 -20.18
N ALA A 57 -6.58 7.85 -19.86
CA ALA A 57 -7.12 8.88 -20.75
C ALA A 57 -6.10 10.00 -21.05
N LYS A 58 -5.17 10.26 -20.13
CA LYS A 58 -4.05 11.19 -20.32
C LYS A 58 -2.88 10.60 -21.13
N GLY A 59 -2.94 9.32 -21.51
CA GLY A 59 -1.92 8.66 -22.32
C GLY A 59 -0.77 8.03 -21.52
N TYR A 60 -0.88 7.90 -20.20
CA TYR A 60 0.14 7.20 -19.42
C TYR A 60 0.07 5.68 -19.63
N LEU A 61 1.22 5.01 -19.61
CA LEU A 61 1.31 3.55 -19.73
C LEU A 61 0.80 2.89 -18.44
N LEU A 62 0.07 1.78 -18.59
CA LEU A 62 -0.48 1.03 -17.46
C LEU A 62 0.59 0.62 -16.45
N LYS A 63 1.79 0.23 -16.91
CA LYS A 63 2.91 -0.16 -16.04
C LYS A 63 3.33 0.99 -15.10
N ASP A 64 3.40 2.21 -15.61
CA ASP A 64 3.85 3.39 -14.87
C ASP A 64 2.75 3.84 -13.90
N ILE A 65 1.48 3.73 -14.32
CA ILE A 65 0.31 3.98 -13.46
C ILE A 65 0.30 3.02 -12.26
N MET A 66 0.48 1.72 -12.51
CA MET A 66 0.51 0.70 -11.46
C MET A 66 1.65 0.95 -10.48
N GLN A 67 2.84 1.30 -10.99
CA GLN A 67 4.00 1.62 -10.17
C GLN A 67 3.75 2.87 -9.31
N ALA A 68 3.19 3.93 -9.88
CA ALA A 68 2.82 5.15 -9.16
C ALA A 68 1.77 4.88 -8.07
N GLN A 69 0.73 4.10 -8.37
CA GLN A 69 -0.28 3.70 -7.39
C GLN A 69 0.34 2.90 -6.22
N ARG A 70 1.23 1.96 -6.51
CA ARG A 70 1.95 1.18 -5.49
C ARG A 70 2.79 2.08 -4.59
N ARG A 71 3.56 2.99 -5.17
CA ARG A 71 4.42 3.92 -4.41
C ARG A 71 3.61 4.86 -3.53
N GLU A 72 2.48 5.36 -4.03
CA GLU A 72 1.62 6.24 -3.25
C GLU A 72 0.88 5.50 -2.13
N LEU A 73 0.45 4.24 -2.36
CA LEU A 73 -0.09 3.39 -1.30
C LEU A 73 0.92 3.19 -0.18
N VAL A 74 2.18 2.89 -0.53
CA VAL A 74 3.26 2.76 0.46
C VAL A 74 3.49 4.07 1.19
N ARG A 75 3.61 5.19 0.46
CA ARG A 75 3.85 6.52 1.04
C ARG A 75 2.78 6.92 2.06
N LYS A 76 1.53 6.51 1.83
CA LYS A 76 0.38 6.89 2.66
C LYS A 76 0.14 5.96 3.86
N TYR A 77 0.44 4.66 3.73
CA TYR A 77 0.05 3.65 4.72
C TYR A 77 1.23 2.95 5.40
N VAL A 78 2.47 3.26 5.01
CA VAL A 78 3.66 2.72 5.65
C VAL A 78 4.43 3.87 6.30
N PRO A 79 4.71 3.80 7.61
CA PRO A 79 5.54 4.77 8.31
C PRO A 79 6.93 4.91 7.67
N ILE A 80 7.49 6.12 7.70
CA ILE A 80 8.79 6.42 7.08
C ILE A 80 9.90 5.57 7.70
N GLU A 81 9.78 5.24 8.99
CA GLU A 81 10.71 4.38 9.72
C GLU A 81 10.73 2.95 9.17
N GLU A 82 9.56 2.40 8.85
CA GLU A 82 9.43 1.05 8.28
C GLU A 82 9.89 1.03 6.82
N ILE A 83 9.58 2.10 6.05
CA ILE A 83 10.10 2.28 4.69
C ILE A 83 11.63 2.29 4.71
N TYR A 84 12.23 3.05 5.63
CA TYR A 84 13.68 3.13 5.76
C TYR A 84 14.30 1.81 6.24
N ALA A 85 13.66 1.10 7.16
CA ALA A 85 14.15 -0.19 7.65
C ALA A 85 14.23 -1.24 6.54
N ILE A 86 13.24 -1.26 5.63
CA ILE A 86 13.14 -2.26 4.56
C ILE A 86 13.96 -1.84 3.33
N SER A 87 13.84 -0.59 2.91
CA SER A 87 14.43 -0.13 1.64
C SER A 87 15.78 0.58 1.80
N LYS A 88 16.17 0.93 3.03
CA LYS A 88 17.31 1.83 3.34
C LYS A 88 17.20 3.23 2.72
N VAL A 89 16.05 3.55 2.13
CA VAL A 89 15.75 4.83 1.48
C VAL A 89 14.51 5.42 2.16
N ARG A 90 14.44 6.74 2.27
CA ARG A 90 13.27 7.43 2.86
C ARG A 90 12.19 7.75 1.81
N ASP A 91 12.61 7.95 0.57
CA ASP A 91 11.73 8.31 -0.54
C ASP A 91 11.23 7.08 -1.30
N THR A 92 9.93 7.08 -1.62
CA THR A 92 9.28 6.00 -2.38
C THR A 92 9.47 6.12 -3.89
N SER A 93 10.00 7.25 -4.37
CA SER A 93 10.15 7.61 -5.78
C SER A 93 11.06 6.67 -6.59
N HIS A 94 11.99 5.98 -5.94
CA HIS A 94 12.94 5.06 -6.58
C HIS A 94 12.73 3.59 -6.15
N LEU A 95 11.64 3.30 -5.43
CA LEU A 95 11.35 1.95 -4.98
C LEU A 95 10.72 1.14 -6.10
N ASP A 96 11.37 0.03 -6.45
CA ASP A 96 10.96 -0.89 -7.50
C ASP A 96 11.20 -2.36 -7.13
N GLY A 97 10.61 -3.25 -7.93
CA GLY A 97 10.83 -4.69 -7.82
C GLY A 97 10.24 -5.32 -6.55
N GLU A 98 11.04 -6.16 -5.90
CA GLU A 98 10.63 -6.97 -4.74
C GLU A 98 10.46 -6.14 -3.47
N LEU A 99 11.32 -5.14 -3.25
CA LEU A 99 11.23 -4.24 -2.09
C LEU A 99 9.92 -3.45 -2.10
N LEU A 100 9.53 -2.94 -3.27
CA LEU A 100 8.23 -2.27 -3.43
C LEU A 100 7.09 -3.24 -3.13
N GLU A 101 7.22 -4.52 -3.47
CA GLU A 101 6.18 -5.50 -3.16
C GLU A 101 6.04 -5.78 -1.68
N GLN A 102 7.14 -5.97 -0.97
CA GLN A 102 7.12 -6.17 0.48
C GLN A 102 6.45 -4.99 1.18
N LEU A 103 6.78 -3.76 0.76
CA LEU A 103 6.18 -2.55 1.29
C LEU A 103 4.70 -2.41 0.93
N VAL A 104 4.28 -2.80 -0.27
CA VAL A 104 2.86 -2.83 -0.66
C VAL A 104 2.09 -3.83 0.20
N ASN A 105 2.67 -4.99 0.51
CA ASN A 105 2.03 -5.96 1.39
C ASN A 105 1.91 -5.43 2.83
N LEU A 106 2.92 -4.72 3.32
CA LEU A 106 2.87 -4.04 4.60
C LEU A 106 1.78 -2.95 4.62
N ALA A 107 1.69 -2.14 3.55
CA ALA A 107 0.62 -1.17 3.36
C ALA A 107 -0.77 -1.83 3.41
N LYS A 108 -0.97 -2.98 2.74
CA LYS A 108 -2.21 -3.76 2.79
C LYS A 108 -2.57 -4.17 4.22
N VAL A 109 -1.59 -4.63 4.99
CA VAL A 109 -1.79 -5.02 6.40
C VAL A 109 -2.20 -3.81 7.24
N ASN A 110 -1.53 -2.67 7.06
CA ASN A 110 -1.84 -1.44 7.80
C ASN A 110 -3.23 -0.88 7.45
N ILE A 111 -3.61 -0.90 6.18
CA ILE A 111 -4.98 -0.56 5.74
C ILE A 111 -6.01 -1.47 6.43
N LYS A 112 -5.78 -2.79 6.45
CA LYS A 112 -6.68 -3.74 7.11
C LYS A 112 -6.77 -3.50 8.61
N LYS A 113 -5.64 -3.25 9.30
CA LYS A 113 -5.61 -2.92 10.72
C LYS A 113 -6.40 -1.64 11.01
N ARG A 114 -6.25 -0.62 10.17
CA ARG A 114 -7.00 0.64 10.30
C ARG A 114 -8.51 0.42 10.15
N ILE A 115 -8.96 -0.31 9.12
CA ILE A 115 -10.37 -0.66 8.92
C ILE A 115 -10.93 -1.45 10.13
N GLN A 116 -10.18 -2.41 10.66
CA GLN A 116 -10.61 -3.18 11.83
C GLN A 116 -10.72 -2.33 13.10
N SER A 117 -9.80 -1.37 13.31
CA SER A 117 -9.87 -0.44 14.44
C SER A 117 -11.08 0.50 14.38
N THR A 118 -11.59 0.78 13.18
CA THR A 118 -12.81 1.59 12.96
C THR A 118 -14.12 0.80 13.10
N SER A 119 -14.07 -0.54 13.17
CA SER A 119 -15.25 -1.38 13.40
C SER A 119 -15.64 -1.32 14.88
N VAL A 120 -16.71 -0.60 15.18
CA VAL A 120 -17.23 -0.39 16.54
C VAL A 120 -17.69 -1.73 17.14
N ASN A 121 -17.10 -2.14 18.28
CA ASN A 121 -17.57 -3.31 19.01
C ASN A 121 -18.91 -2.98 19.70
N SER A 122 -19.78 -3.98 19.86
CA SER A 122 -21.16 -3.91 20.39
C SER A 122 -21.34 -3.39 21.83
N LYS A 123 -20.28 -2.85 22.45
CA LYS A 123 -20.30 -2.28 23.79
C LYS A 123 -20.17 -0.75 23.82
N GLY A 124 -20.12 -0.08 22.67
CA GLY A 124 -20.06 1.39 22.60
C GLY A 124 -18.76 2.01 23.15
N GLU A 125 -17.85 1.19 23.69
CA GLU A 125 -16.48 1.61 23.99
C GLU A 125 -15.72 1.77 22.68
N ILE A 126 -15.53 3.03 22.27
CA ILE A 126 -14.42 3.39 21.40
C ILE A 126 -13.17 3.03 22.18
N LYS A 127 -12.63 1.82 21.97
CA LYS A 127 -11.28 1.50 22.42
C LYS A 127 -10.36 2.46 21.68
N LEU A 128 -10.07 3.56 22.36
CA LEU A 128 -9.10 4.60 22.03
C LEU A 128 -7.67 4.04 22.18
N ALA A 129 -7.46 2.84 21.66
CA ALA A 129 -6.22 2.11 21.73
C ALA A 129 -5.88 1.74 20.29
N LEU A 130 -4.65 2.06 19.88
CA LEU A 130 -3.99 1.62 18.65
C LEU A 130 -4.17 2.50 17.41
N THR A 131 -3.87 3.79 17.52
CA THR A 131 -3.08 4.42 16.47
C THR A 131 -1.82 4.97 17.10
N ASN A 132 -0.71 4.23 16.98
CA ASN A 132 0.64 4.81 17.09
C ASN A 132 0.95 5.72 15.89
N GLU A 133 -0.04 6.03 15.07
CA GLU A 133 0.08 6.94 13.94
C GLU A 133 -0.19 8.35 14.47
N ASP A 134 0.75 9.26 14.22
CA ASP A 134 0.60 10.70 14.42
C ASP A 134 -0.44 11.25 13.42
N ILE A 135 -1.70 10.84 13.56
CA ILE A 135 -2.82 11.31 12.77
C ILE A 135 -3.10 12.75 13.18
N SER A 136 -2.59 13.71 12.42
CA SER A 136 -2.69 15.15 12.67
C SER A 136 -3.26 15.83 11.44
N LEU A 137 -4.18 16.80 11.62
CA LEU A 137 -4.60 17.69 10.53
C LEU A 137 -3.45 18.50 9.92
N LEU A 138 -2.30 18.57 10.61
CA LEU A 138 -1.11 19.26 10.12
C LEU A 138 -0.33 18.41 9.10
N ASP A 139 -0.61 17.11 8.99
CA ASP A 139 -0.02 16.28 7.95
C ASP A 139 -0.67 16.58 6.60
N SER A 140 0.13 17.03 5.64
CA SER A 140 -0.30 17.35 4.28
C SER A 140 -0.85 16.14 3.52
N ASN A 141 -0.57 14.92 3.98
CA ASN A 141 -1.06 13.69 3.37
C ASN A 141 -2.30 13.12 4.08
N PHE A 142 -2.78 13.78 5.15
CA PHE A 142 -3.92 13.32 5.91
C PHE A 142 -5.23 13.59 5.16
N THR A 143 -5.93 12.52 4.82
CA THR A 143 -7.31 12.57 4.32
C THR A 143 -8.18 11.72 5.25
N PRO A 144 -9.07 12.33 6.06
CA PRO A 144 -9.92 11.57 6.98
C PRO A 144 -10.89 10.69 6.19
N GLN A 145 -10.98 9.40 6.54
CA GLN A 145 -11.94 8.49 5.91
C GLN A 145 -13.27 8.43 6.68
N ASN A 146 -13.30 8.87 7.93
CA ASN A 146 -14.51 8.92 8.74
C ASN A 146 -14.47 10.09 9.74
N PHE A 147 -15.63 10.39 10.34
CA PHE A 147 -15.77 11.51 11.29
C PHE A 147 -14.98 11.32 12.59
N SER A 148 -14.73 10.07 13.00
CA SER A 148 -13.92 9.76 14.18
C SER A 148 -12.45 10.13 13.94
N GLU A 149 -11.89 9.75 12.80
CA GLU A 149 -10.53 10.12 12.38
C GLU A 149 -10.36 11.63 12.24
N PHE A 150 -11.36 12.30 11.67
CA PHE A 150 -11.36 13.76 11.59
C PHE A 150 -11.29 14.39 12.99
N SER A 151 -12.18 13.97 13.90
CA SER A 151 -12.20 14.46 15.28
C SER A 151 -10.89 14.20 16.03
N ILE A 152 -10.28 13.02 15.84
CA ILE A 152 -8.98 12.66 16.44
C ILE A 152 -7.86 13.54 15.87
N SER A 153 -7.84 13.75 14.56
CA SER A 153 -6.82 14.57 13.90
C SER A 153 -6.85 16.03 14.36
N ILE A 154 -8.04 16.57 14.67
CA ILE A 154 -8.20 17.91 15.27
C ILE A 154 -7.56 17.96 16.66
N ALA A 155 -7.87 16.98 17.51
CA ALA A 155 -7.35 16.92 18.87
C ALA A 155 -5.82 16.81 18.89
N ASN A 156 -5.26 15.97 18.00
CA ASN A 156 -3.82 15.80 17.86
C ASN A 156 -3.13 17.05 17.30
N ALA A 157 -3.68 17.67 16.26
CA ALA A 157 -3.16 18.93 15.71
C ALA A 157 -3.13 20.06 16.76
N TYR A 158 -4.17 20.15 17.59
CA TYR A 158 -4.20 21.10 18.69
C TYR A 158 -3.11 20.80 19.73
N LYS A 159 -2.93 19.52 20.11
CA LYS A 159 -1.89 19.08 21.04
C LYS A 159 -0.49 19.40 20.51
N GLU A 160 -0.26 19.18 19.22
CA GLU A 160 1.01 19.46 18.55
C GLU A 160 1.31 20.98 18.52
N ARG A 161 0.34 21.79 18.10
CA ARG A 161 0.46 23.25 18.07
C ARG A 161 0.67 23.85 19.46
N ARG A 162 -0.01 23.31 20.48
CA ARG A 162 0.21 23.66 21.89
C ARG A 162 1.65 23.34 22.31
N ASN A 163 2.15 22.16 22.00
CA ASN A 163 3.52 21.77 22.33
C ASN A 163 4.56 22.67 21.64
N GLN A 164 4.35 23.01 20.36
CA GLN A 164 5.21 23.96 19.63
C GLN A 164 5.21 25.35 20.29
N PHE A 165 4.05 25.87 20.68
CA PHE A 165 3.94 27.15 21.38
C PHE A 165 4.78 27.17 22.67
N TYR A 166 4.63 26.16 23.54
CA TYR A 166 5.40 26.12 24.79
C TYR A 166 6.90 25.85 24.59
N LYS A 167 7.30 25.08 23.57
CA LYS A 167 8.72 24.91 23.19
C LYS A 167 9.34 26.23 22.72
N SER A 168 8.65 26.96 21.84
CA SER A 168 9.13 28.27 21.35
C SER A 168 9.25 29.33 22.45
N ARG A 169 8.38 29.26 23.48
CA ARG A 169 8.45 30.15 24.64
C ARG A 169 9.65 29.86 25.54
N LYS A 170 10.04 28.59 25.72
CA LYS A 170 11.24 28.20 26.47
C LYS A 170 12.55 28.61 25.78
N GLN A 171 12.59 28.60 24.45
CA GLN A 171 13.76 29.05 23.68
C GLN A 171 13.96 30.57 23.70
N LYS A 172 12.90 31.36 23.92
CA LYS A 172 13.01 32.84 24.04
C LYS A 172 13.45 33.33 25.42
N THR A 173 13.48 32.45 26.42
CA THR A 173 13.83 32.76 27.81
C THR A 173 15.20 32.19 28.23
N ALA A 174 15.93 31.58 27.29
CA ALA A 174 17.31 31.15 27.44
C ALA A 174 18.21 32.09 26.63
#